data_AF-A0A2I0QHT0-F1
#
_entry.id   AF-A0A2I0QHT0-F1
#
_cell.length_a   1.000
_cell.length_b   1.000
_cell.length_c   1.000
_cell.angle_alpha   90.00
_cell.angle_beta   90.00
_cell.angle_gamma   90.00
#
_symmetry.space_group_name_H-M   'P 1'
#
loop_
_entity.id
_entity.type
_entity.pdbx_description
1 polymer ?
#
loop_
_entity_poly.entity_id
_entity_poly.type
_entity_poly.pdbx_seq_one_letter_code
_entity_poly.pdbx_strand_id
1 'polypeptide(L)'
;MRNTSFENTFIILGILVLLFILIPLVNLILSALLNTQIFIENLTDEAVLKSILLSFSCAFLATLIAFIFGVPLAYLLARKNFYGKTIIEGMIDVPVVVPHTVAGIALLTVFGTHGLLGQFSFIKFVDAIPGIIIAMLFVSIPFIINYSREGFESVDVRLENA
;
A
#
# COMPACT_ATOMS: atom_id res chain seq x y z
N MET A 1 -0.17 -40.90 -15.89
CA MET A 1 0.56 -40.51 -17.11
C MET A 1 0.51 -39.00 -17.19
N ARG A 2 1.64 -38.32 -17.00
CA ARG A 2 1.75 -36.85 -17.02
C ARG A 2 1.48 -36.42 -18.46
N ASN A 3 0.37 -35.73 -18.72
CA ASN A 3 -0.03 -35.33 -20.06
C ASN A 3 0.84 -34.14 -20.50
N THR A 4 2.00 -34.44 -21.08
CA THR A 4 3.04 -33.48 -21.46
C THR A 4 2.52 -32.41 -22.43
N SER A 5 1.52 -32.72 -23.26
CA SER A 5 0.89 -31.73 -24.14
C SER A 5 0.12 -30.67 -23.36
N PHE A 6 -0.59 -31.06 -22.30
CA PHE A 6 -1.35 -30.14 -21.46
C PHE A 6 -0.40 -29.23 -20.68
N GLU A 7 0.64 -29.80 -20.06
CA GLU A 7 1.65 -29.04 -19.33
C GLU A 7 2.34 -27.99 -20.22
N ASN A 8 2.72 -28.37 -21.45
CA ASN A 8 3.34 -27.45 -22.39
C ASN A 8 2.41 -26.28 -22.79
N THR A 9 1.11 -26.53 -22.96
CA THR A 9 0.14 -25.46 -23.23
C THR A 9 0.07 -24.45 -22.07
N PHE A 10 0.02 -24.94 -20.82
CA PHE A 10 0.00 -24.07 -19.65
C PHE A 10 1.30 -23.27 -19.50
N ILE A 11 2.44 -23.89 -19.80
CA ILE A 11 3.74 -23.20 -19.80
C ILE A 11 3.75 -22.08 -20.84
N ILE A 12 3.29 -22.33 -22.07
CA ILE A 12 3.25 -21.31 -23.13
C ILE A 12 2.34 -20.14 -22.74
N LEU A 13 1.15 -20.43 -22.21
CA LEU A 13 0.22 -19.41 -21.75
C LEU A 13 0.80 -18.60 -20.58
N GLY A 14 1.48 -19.26 -19.64
CA GLY A 14 2.18 -18.60 -18.54
C GLY A 14 3.30 -17.68 -19.02
N ILE A 15 4.11 -18.14 -19.98
CA ILE A 15 5.18 -17.34 -20.58
C ILE A 15 4.60 -16.11 -21.29
N LEU A 16 3.48 -16.24 -22.01
CA LEU A 16 2.82 -15.11 -22.66
C LEU A 16 2.40 -14.03 -21.66
N VAL A 17 1.81 -14.42 -20.53
CA VAL A 17 1.43 -13.49 -19.46
C VAL A 17 2.67 -12.83 -18.84
N LEU A 18 3.72 -13.60 -18.59
CA LEU A 18 4.97 -13.06 -18.06
C LEU A 18 5.61 -12.07 -19.04
N LEU A 19 5.68 -12.39 -20.33
CA LEU A 19 6.22 -11.49 -21.35
C LEU A 19 5.40 -10.21 -21.44
N PHE A 20 4.07 -10.30 -21.38
CA PHE A 20 3.20 -9.13 -21.40
C PHE A 20 3.51 -8.16 -20.24
N ILE A 21 3.81 -8.67 -19.05
CA ILE A 21 4.19 -7.85 -17.87
C ILE A 21 5.64 -7.36 -17.98
N LEU A 22 6.56 -8.23 -18.39
CA LEU A 22 7.99 -7.94 -18.36
C LEU A 22 8.44 -7.02 -19.49
N ILE A 23 7.86 -7.13 -20.70
CA ILE A 23 8.23 -6.30 -21.86
C ILE A 23 8.20 -4.80 -21.55
N PRO A 24 7.10 -4.21 -21.01
CA PRO A 24 7.08 -2.77 -20.72
C PRO A 24 8.07 -2.36 -19.63
N LEU A 25 8.29 -3.21 -18.61
CA LEU A 25 9.25 -2.95 -17.55
C LEU A 25 10.70 -2.97 -18.09
N VAL A 26 11.03 -3.97 -18.90
CA VAL A 26 12.33 -4.07 -19.57
C VAL A 26 12.53 -2.91 -20.52
N ASN A 27 11.51 -2.54 -21.30
CA ASN A 27 11.58 -1.38 -22.20
C ASN A 27 11.82 -0.07 -21.45
N LEU A 28 11.17 0.13 -20.29
CA LEU A 28 11.41 1.29 -19.42
C LEU A 28 12.86 1.34 -18.93
N ILE A 29 13.38 0.21 -18.45
CA ILE A 29 14.77 0.12 -17.95
C ILE A 29 15.77 0.35 -19.09
N LEU A 30 15.57 -0.30 -20.24
CA LEU A 30 16.44 -0.12 -21.40
C LEU A 30 16.39 1.33 -21.91
N SER A 31 15.21 1.95 -21.94
CA SER A 31 15.05 3.36 -22.32
C SER A 31 15.81 4.28 -21.38
N ALA A 32 15.85 3.98 -20.08
CA ALA A 32 16.66 4.73 -19.11
C ALA A 32 18.17 4.51 -19.32
N LEU A 33 18.61 3.27 -19.52
CA LEU A 33 20.04 2.94 -19.67
C LEU A 33 20.65 3.45 -20.97
N LEU A 34 19.94 3.32 -22.09
CA LEU A 34 20.40 3.75 -23.41
C LEU A 34 20.51 5.28 -23.52
N ASN A 35 19.72 6.03 -22.73
CA ASN A 35 19.79 7.50 -22.65
C ASN A 35 20.61 7.94 -21.44
N THR A 36 21.86 7.47 -21.35
CA THR A 36 22.71 7.62 -20.16
C THR A 36 22.89 9.08 -19.72
N GLN A 37 22.94 10.02 -20.67
CA GLN A 37 23.05 11.45 -20.37
C GLN A 37 21.83 11.97 -19.58
N ILE A 38 20.62 11.73 -20.11
CA ILE A 38 19.35 12.12 -19.48
C ILE A 38 19.18 11.39 -18.15
N PHE A 39 19.60 10.13 -18.07
CA PHE A 39 19.55 9.36 -16.84
C PHE A 39 20.42 9.96 -15.73
N ILE A 40 21.67 10.32 -16.03
CA ILE A 40 22.59 10.96 -15.08
C ILE A 40 22.05 12.32 -14.65
N GLU A 41 21.56 13.13 -15.59
CA GLU A 41 20.96 14.45 -15.29
C GLU A 41 19.81 14.31 -14.29
N ASN A 42 18.86 13.40 -14.53
CA ASN A 42 17.73 13.14 -13.62
C ASN A 42 18.16 12.59 -12.26
N LEU A 43 19.23 11.79 -12.19
CA LEU A 43 19.75 11.27 -10.92
C LEU A 43 20.40 12.36 -10.05
N THR A 44 20.99 13.37 -10.68
CA THR A 44 21.61 14.50 -9.98
C THR A 44 20.66 15.68 -9.77
N ASP A 45 19.46 15.63 -10.35
CA ASP A 45 18.46 16.68 -10.23
C ASP A 45 17.97 16.80 -8.77
N GLU A 46 18.16 17.97 -8.17
CA GLU A 46 17.74 18.22 -6.79
C GLU A 46 16.23 18.05 -6.56
N ALA A 47 15.40 18.40 -7.55
CA ALA A 47 13.94 18.27 -7.43
C ALA A 47 13.53 16.79 -7.45
N VAL A 48 14.18 15.95 -8.26
CA VAL A 48 13.98 14.50 -8.27
C VAL A 48 14.38 13.91 -6.92
N LEU A 49 15.59 14.23 -6.44
CA LEU A 49 16.09 13.74 -5.15
C LEU A 49 15.20 14.16 -3.97
N LYS A 50 14.76 15.43 -3.94
CA LYS A 50 13.82 15.94 -2.92
C LYS A 50 12.48 15.20 -2.98
N SER A 51 11.96 14.92 -4.17
CA SER A 51 10.69 14.20 -4.36
C SER A 51 10.79 12.74 -3.90
N ILE A 52 11.91 12.07 -4.20
CA ILE A 52 12.20 10.72 -3.72
C ILE A 52 12.27 10.71 -2.20
N LEU A 53 13.07 11.60 -1.60
CA LEU A 53 13.24 11.67 -0.14
C LEU A 53 11.92 11.97 0.56
N LEU A 54 11.14 12.92 0.05
CA LEU A 54 9.82 13.24 0.57
C LEU A 54 8.88 12.02 0.54
N SER A 55 8.87 11.28 -0.58
CA SER A 55 8.04 10.08 -0.75
C SER A 55 8.43 9.00 0.27
N PHE A 56 9.72 8.70 0.40
CA PHE A 56 10.23 7.73 1.37
C PHE A 56 9.95 8.16 2.82
N SER A 57 10.20 9.42 3.18
CA SER A 57 9.95 9.92 4.53
C SER A 57 8.46 9.88 4.90
N CYS A 58 7.58 10.29 3.99
CA CYS A 58 6.13 10.24 4.23
C CYS A 58 5.64 8.78 4.34
N ALA A 59 6.09 7.90 3.43
CA ALA A 59 5.71 6.49 3.45
C ALA A 59 6.20 5.78 4.71
N PHE A 60 7.42 6.10 5.17
CA PHE A 60 7.98 5.57 6.40
C PHE A 60 7.13 5.98 7.62
N LEU A 61 6.78 7.27 7.74
CA LEU A 61 5.93 7.75 8.83
C LEU A 61 4.53 7.14 8.77
N ALA A 62 3.91 7.06 7.58
CA ALA A 62 2.63 6.41 7.41
C ALA A 62 2.68 4.93 7.83
N THR A 63 3.74 4.21 7.45
CA THR A 63 3.96 2.81 7.83
C THR A 63 4.15 2.67 9.34
N LEU A 64 4.90 3.57 9.98
CA LEU A 64 5.10 3.55 11.42
C LEU A 64 3.79 3.75 12.18
N ILE A 65 2.96 4.69 11.73
CA ILE A 65 1.61 4.92 12.27
C ILE A 65 0.75 3.67 12.05
N ALA A 66 0.71 3.14 10.83
CA ALA A 66 -0.04 1.93 10.50
C ALA A 66 0.42 0.72 11.34
N PHE A 67 1.71 0.60 11.63
CA PHE A 67 2.26 -0.46 12.46
C PHE A 67 1.79 -0.31 13.92
N ILE A 68 1.96 0.88 14.50
CA ILE A 68 1.61 1.15 15.90
C ILE A 68 0.12 0.91 16.18
N PHE A 69 -0.77 1.30 15.26
CA PHE A 69 -2.22 1.17 15.45
C PHE A 69 -2.82 -0.08 14.82
N GLY A 70 -2.32 -0.50 13.67
CA GLY A 70 -2.84 -1.62 12.89
C GLY A 70 -2.44 -2.98 13.43
N VAL A 71 -1.21 -3.16 13.93
CA VAL A 71 -0.76 -4.46 14.46
C VAL A 71 -1.55 -4.88 15.71
N PRO A 72 -1.81 -4.01 16.71
CA PRO A 72 -2.67 -4.37 17.84
C PRO A 72 -4.09 -4.73 17.40
N LEU A 73 -4.66 -4.00 16.43
CA LEU A 73 -5.97 -4.31 15.87
C LEU A 73 -5.97 -5.68 15.17
N ALA A 74 -4.93 -5.97 14.37
CA ALA A 74 -4.76 -7.25 13.71
C ALA A 74 -4.68 -8.43 14.69
N TYR A 75 -3.95 -8.27 15.79
CA TYR A 75 -3.89 -9.26 16.86
C TYR A 75 -5.28 -9.51 17.48
N LEU A 76 -6.02 -8.43 17.76
CA LEU A 76 -7.38 -8.54 18.30
C LEU A 76 -8.32 -9.29 17.34
N LEU A 77 -8.26 -8.95 16.04
CA LEU A 77 -9.06 -9.61 15.01
C LEU A 77 -8.67 -11.10 14.86
N ALA A 78 -7.39 -11.43 14.95
CA ALA A 78 -6.90 -12.81 14.87
C ALA A 78 -7.33 -13.68 16.07
N ARG A 79 -7.49 -13.08 17.27
CA ARG A 79 -7.67 -13.84 18.52
C ARG A 79 -9.08 -13.78 19.11
N LYS A 80 -9.85 -12.73 18.82
CA LYS A 80 -11.18 -12.54 19.40
C LYS A 80 -12.26 -12.65 18.34
N ASN A 81 -13.37 -13.30 18.70
CA ASN A 81 -14.61 -13.29 17.94
C ASN A 81 -15.65 -12.48 18.72
N PHE A 82 -16.14 -11.41 18.13
CA PHE A 82 -17.14 -10.51 18.71
C PHE A 82 -18.15 -10.09 17.64
N TYR A 83 -19.35 -9.68 18.06
CA TYR A 83 -20.52 -9.48 17.17
C TYR A 83 -20.25 -8.50 16.02
N GLY A 84 -19.44 -7.46 16.21
CA GLY A 84 -19.11 -6.46 15.19
C GLY A 84 -17.88 -6.78 14.32
N LYS A 85 -17.23 -7.94 14.48
CA LYS A 85 -15.94 -8.25 13.84
C LYS A 85 -16.00 -8.11 12.32
N THR A 86 -17.01 -8.72 11.69
CA THR A 86 -17.18 -8.69 10.23
C THR A 86 -17.39 -7.28 9.67
N ILE A 87 -18.04 -6.40 10.43
CA ILE A 87 -18.22 -4.99 10.02
C ILE A 87 -16.86 -4.28 10.04
N ILE A 88 -16.07 -4.48 11.09
CA ILE A 88 -14.73 -3.88 11.22
C ILE A 88 -13.82 -4.39 10.10
N GLU A 89 -13.81 -5.70 9.83
CA GLU A 89 -13.05 -6.29 8.72
C GLU A 89 -13.47 -5.69 7.38
N GLY A 90 -14.78 -5.57 7.13
CA GLY A 90 -15.29 -4.90 5.95
C GLY A 90 -14.80 -3.45 5.83
N MET A 91 -14.86 -2.66 6.91
CA MET A 91 -14.38 -1.27 6.93
C MET A 91 -12.88 -1.16 6.66
N ILE A 92 -12.08 -2.11 7.14
CA ILE A 92 -10.63 -2.17 6.88
C ILE A 92 -10.36 -2.43 5.41
N ASP A 93 -11.17 -3.23 4.72
CA ASP A 93 -10.96 -3.57 3.32
C ASP A 93 -11.56 -2.55 2.33
N VAL A 94 -12.44 -1.64 2.80
CA VAL A 94 -13.03 -0.57 1.98
C VAL A 94 -11.98 0.22 1.16
N PRO A 95 -10.85 0.69 1.73
CA PRO A 95 -9.88 1.48 0.98
C PRO A 95 -9.29 0.76 -0.24
N VAL A 96 -9.23 -0.57 -0.22
CA VAL A 96 -8.66 -1.38 -1.32
C VAL A 96 -9.58 -1.40 -2.54
N VAL A 97 -10.90 -1.34 -2.32
CA VAL A 97 -11.90 -1.35 -3.40
C VAL A 97 -12.28 0.05 -3.89
N VAL A 98 -11.97 1.09 -3.11
CA VAL A 98 -12.29 2.48 -3.45
C VAL A 98 -11.28 2.99 -4.50
N PRO A 99 -11.74 3.56 -5.64
CA PRO A 99 -10.85 4.18 -6.60
C PRO A 99 -10.01 5.28 -5.96
N HIS A 100 -8.71 5.36 -6.28
CA HIS A 100 -7.78 6.30 -5.62
C HIS A 100 -8.23 7.76 -5.67
N THR A 101 -8.83 8.21 -6.78
CA THR A 101 -9.39 9.56 -6.89
C THR A 101 -10.53 9.80 -5.90
N VAL A 102 -11.40 8.81 -5.71
CA VAL A 102 -12.52 8.88 -4.76
C VAL A 102 -11.98 8.92 -3.32
N ALA A 103 -10.96 8.11 -3.02
CA ALA A 103 -10.27 8.14 -1.73
C ALA A 103 -9.69 9.54 -1.44
N GLY A 104 -9.03 10.16 -2.42
CA GLY A 104 -8.50 11.52 -2.30
C GLY A 104 -9.57 12.56 -2.00
N ILE A 105 -10.71 12.52 -2.70
CA ILE A 105 -11.84 13.42 -2.46
C ILE A 105 -12.44 13.18 -1.06
N ALA A 106 -12.64 11.92 -0.66
CA ALA A 106 -13.16 11.58 0.66
C ALA A 106 -12.22 12.06 1.79
N LEU A 107 -10.91 11.96 1.61
CA LEU A 107 -9.95 12.53 2.55
C LEU A 107 -10.01 14.06 2.56
N LEU A 108 -10.20 14.70 1.41
CA LEU A 108 -10.33 16.15 1.33
C LEU A 108 -11.58 16.67 2.05
N THR A 109 -12.71 15.95 2.02
CA THR A 109 -13.91 16.36 2.78
C THR A 109 -13.73 16.26 4.29
N VAL A 110 -12.77 15.47 4.77
CA VAL A 110 -12.45 15.34 6.20
C VAL A 110 -11.32 16.28 6.62
N PHE A 111 -10.20 16.25 5.90
CA PHE A 111 -8.95 16.93 6.27
C PHE A 111 -8.70 18.24 5.50
N GLY A 112 -9.51 18.55 4.49
CA GLY A 112 -9.43 19.80 3.75
C GLY A 112 -9.69 21.03 4.63
N THR A 113 -9.35 22.22 4.14
CA THR A 113 -9.47 23.49 4.89
C THR A 113 -10.89 23.75 5.44
N HIS A 114 -11.92 23.28 4.73
CA HIS A 114 -13.32 23.36 5.15
C HIS A 114 -13.91 21.98 5.49
N GLY A 115 -13.06 20.99 5.70
CA GLY A 115 -13.45 19.63 6.03
C GLY A 115 -13.79 19.46 7.51
N LEU A 116 -14.43 18.33 7.83
CA LEU A 116 -14.92 18.02 9.18
C LEU A 116 -13.86 18.20 10.27
N LEU A 117 -12.65 17.71 10.05
CA LEU A 117 -11.52 17.80 10.98
C LEU A 117 -10.54 18.92 10.62
N GLY A 118 -10.37 19.20 9.33
CA GLY A 118 -9.42 20.21 8.86
C GLY A 118 -9.78 21.63 9.31
N GLN A 119 -11.06 21.97 9.43
CA GLN A 119 -11.50 23.29 9.89
C GLN A 119 -11.17 23.59 11.37
N PHE A 120 -11.04 22.55 12.20
CA PHE A 120 -10.77 22.68 13.64
C PHE A 120 -9.31 22.41 13.98
N SER A 121 -8.51 21.95 13.00
CA SER A 121 -7.12 21.62 13.21
C SER A 121 -6.23 22.84 13.04
N PHE A 122 -5.27 23.02 13.95
CA PHE A 122 -4.17 23.98 13.78
C PHE A 122 -3.15 23.54 12.73
N ILE A 123 -3.25 22.29 12.25
CA ILE A 123 -2.35 21.69 11.26
C ILE A 123 -2.98 21.79 9.86
N LYS A 124 -2.21 22.33 8.90
CA LYS A 124 -2.60 22.33 7.48
C LYS A 124 -2.34 20.95 6.87
N PHE A 125 -3.37 20.36 6.26
CA PHE A 125 -3.25 19.08 5.55
C PHE A 125 -3.17 19.24 4.03
N VAL A 126 -3.88 20.21 3.45
CA VAL A 126 -3.87 20.48 2.00
C VAL A 126 -2.51 21.04 1.58
N ASP A 127 -1.93 20.47 0.52
CA ASP A 127 -0.60 20.81 0.00
C ASP A 127 0.51 20.76 1.07
N ALA A 128 0.39 19.84 2.02
CA ALA A 128 1.31 19.71 3.14
C ALA A 128 1.62 18.25 3.47
N ILE A 129 2.78 18.03 4.11
CA ILE A 129 3.28 16.71 4.52
C ILE A 129 2.23 15.88 5.28
N PRO A 130 1.47 16.43 6.26
CA PRO A 130 0.46 15.66 6.97
C PRO A 130 -0.64 15.09 6.06
N GLY A 131 -1.04 15.80 5.01
CA GLY A 131 -2.02 15.31 4.04
C GLY A 131 -1.49 14.14 3.23
N ILE A 132 -0.21 14.19 2.81
CA ILE A 132 0.47 13.09 2.12
C ILE A 132 0.51 11.85 3.01
N ILE A 133 0.90 12.01 4.29
CA ILE A 133 0.98 10.91 5.25
C ILE A 133 -0.40 10.26 5.46
N ILE A 134 -1.46 11.06 5.63
CA ILE A 134 -2.82 10.53 5.79
C ILE A 134 -3.31 9.80 4.53
N ALA A 135 -3.02 10.33 3.34
CA ALA A 135 -3.37 9.67 2.09
C ALA A 135 -2.66 8.32 1.95
N MET A 136 -1.35 8.28 2.22
CA MET A 136 -0.57 7.05 2.23
C MET A 136 -1.09 6.06 3.28
N LEU A 137 -1.39 6.53 4.49
CA LEU A 137 -1.93 5.71 5.58
C LEU A 137 -3.27 5.08 5.19
N PHE A 138 -4.22 5.87 4.66
CA PHE A 138 -5.55 5.39 4.27
C PHE A 138 -5.48 4.24 3.27
N VAL A 139 -4.59 4.34 2.28
CA VAL A 139 -4.44 3.32 1.24
C VAL A 139 -3.62 2.11 1.74
N SER A 140 -2.65 2.31 2.64
CA SER A 140 -1.72 1.25 3.07
C SER A 140 -2.15 0.47 4.31
N ILE A 141 -2.97 1.07 5.18
CA ILE A 141 -3.39 0.44 6.45
C ILE A 141 -4.05 -0.95 6.31
N PRO A 142 -4.85 -1.27 5.27
CA PRO A 142 -5.48 -2.58 5.15
C PRO A 142 -4.44 -3.69 5.00
N PHE A 143 -3.34 -3.41 4.29
CA PHE A 143 -2.27 -4.38 4.07
C PHE A 143 -1.53 -4.71 5.38
N ILE A 144 -1.20 -3.70 6.18
CA ILE A 144 -0.55 -3.92 7.48
C ILE A 144 -1.45 -4.75 8.40
N ILE A 145 -2.74 -4.45 8.45
CA ILE A 145 -3.68 -5.18 9.31
C ILE A 145 -3.85 -6.63 8.81
N ASN A 146 -4.14 -6.84 7.53
CA ASN A 146 -4.43 -8.16 6.99
C ASN A 146 -3.20 -9.08 7.05
N TYR A 147 -2.02 -8.61 6.64
CA TYR A 147 -0.80 -9.43 6.71
C TYR A 147 -0.37 -9.72 8.15
N SER A 148 -0.54 -8.77 9.07
CA SER A 148 -0.26 -9.02 10.48
C SER A 148 -1.25 -10.01 11.08
N ARG A 149 -2.53 -9.94 10.71
CA ARG A 149 -3.58 -10.86 11.16
C ARG A 149 -3.26 -12.28 10.70
N GLU A 150 -2.97 -12.47 9.41
CA GLU A 150 -2.54 -13.76 8.85
C GLU A 150 -1.28 -14.29 9.56
N GLY A 151 -0.33 -13.40 9.85
CA GLY A 151 0.86 -13.72 10.64
C GLY A 151 0.51 -14.27 12.03
N PHE A 152 -0.38 -13.59 12.77
CA PHE A 152 -0.85 -14.08 14.06
C PHE A 152 -1.65 -15.38 13.92
N GLU A 153 -2.55 -15.50 12.96
CA GLU A 153 -3.35 -16.72 12.73
C GLU A 153 -2.50 -17.95 12.42
N SER A 154 -1.31 -17.76 11.83
CA SER A 154 -0.36 -18.85 11.58
C SER A 154 0.30 -19.42 12.84
N VAL A 155 0.28 -18.69 13.97
CA VAL A 155 0.86 -19.12 15.25
C VAL A 155 -0.18 -19.89 16.06
N ASP A 156 0.16 -21.12 16.48
CA ASP A 156 -0.71 -21.93 17.34
C ASP A 156 -0.94 -21.23 18.69
N VAL A 157 -2.22 -21.02 19.03
CA VAL A 157 -2.69 -20.42 20.28
C VAL A 157 -2.18 -21.18 21.51
N ARG A 158 -1.85 -22.47 21.39
CA ARG A 158 -1.21 -23.24 22.47
C ARG A 158 0.13 -22.67 22.90
N LEU A 159 0.90 -22.09 21.98
CA LEU A 159 2.19 -21.47 22.30
C LEU A 159 2.03 -20.18 23.12
N GLU A 160 0.90 -19.48 22.99
CA GLU A 160 0.61 -18.27 23.78
C GLU A 160 0.16 -18.60 25.21
N ASN A 161 -0.39 -19.79 25.42
CA ASN A 161 -0.95 -20.23 26.71
C ASN A 161 0.00 -21.12 27.53
N ALA A 162 1.21 -21.40 27.01
CA ALA A 162 2.23 -22.23 27.66
C ALA A 162 3.12 -21.40 28.59
#